data_AF-A0A935RS38-F1
#
_entry.id   AF-A0A935RS38-F1
#
_cell.length_a   1.000
_cell.length_b   1.000
_cell.length_c   1.000
_cell.angle_alpha   90.00
_cell.angle_beta   90.00
_cell.angle_gamma   90.00
#
_symmetry.space_group_name_H-M   'P 1'
#
loop_
_entity.id
_entity.type
_entity.pdbx_description
1 polymer ?
#
loop_
_entity_poly.entity_id
_entity_poly.type
_entity_poly.pdbx_seq_one_letter_code
_entity_poly.pdbx_strand_id
1 'polypeptide(L)'
;MNFRSWVQRIAAFTLLIFVSYLTVSAQADSIYRLPAGTRITLKLDAEINSQVSSVNDTFLATIAKPVIVRDVVVVPIGTTVEGRVTGVKAASSGGKGGRLELAFQTLRFGQDIERTIDAELVSKLAARSSDTFRALAIFGGAAAGAVIGAVSGSGRGALIGAGVGAGAGIGAVVVRRGNSVGIRKDQEFEIVLKRDVTLPVLDY
;
A
#
# COMPACT_ATOMS: atom_id res chain seq x y z
N MET A 1 -31.60 37.63 -66.39
CA MET A 1 -30.98 36.62 -65.52
C MET A 1 -30.18 37.36 -64.46
N ASN A 2 -30.68 37.44 -63.23
CA ASN A 2 -30.25 38.46 -62.26
C ASN A 2 -29.00 38.01 -61.50
N PHE A 3 -27.86 38.64 -61.81
CA PHE A 3 -26.55 38.36 -61.21
C PHE A 3 -26.57 38.44 -59.66
N ARG A 4 -27.45 39.27 -59.09
CA ARG A 4 -27.64 39.44 -57.64
C ARG A 4 -28.14 38.19 -56.91
N SER A 5 -28.98 37.36 -57.53
CA SER A 5 -29.52 36.16 -56.86
C SER A 5 -28.59 34.94 -56.94
N TRP A 6 -27.63 34.96 -57.87
CA TRP A 6 -26.62 33.90 -58.03
C TRP A 6 -25.51 34.02 -56.96
N VAL A 7 -25.06 35.24 -56.67
CA VAL A 7 -24.08 35.52 -55.61
C VAL A 7 -24.64 35.21 -54.21
N GLN A 8 -25.92 35.51 -53.96
CA GLN A 8 -26.57 35.18 -52.67
C GLN A 8 -26.70 33.67 -52.43
N ARG A 9 -26.86 32.88 -53.49
CA ARG A 9 -26.95 31.41 -53.39
C ARG A 9 -25.58 30.75 -53.15
N ILE A 10 -24.52 31.30 -53.72
CA ILE A 10 -23.15 30.79 -53.51
C ILE A 10 -22.66 31.14 -52.10
N ALA A 11 -22.93 32.36 -51.62
CA ALA A 11 -22.57 32.77 -50.25
C ALA A 11 -23.28 31.94 -49.17
N ALA A 12 -24.55 31.58 -49.40
CA ALA A 12 -25.31 30.70 -48.51
C ALA A 12 -24.75 29.26 -48.49
N PHE A 13 -24.24 28.76 -49.62
CA PHE A 13 -23.64 27.43 -49.71
C PHE A 13 -22.26 27.35 -49.04
N THR A 14 -21.45 28.42 -49.10
CA THR A 14 -20.15 28.46 -48.40
C THR A 14 -20.30 28.61 -46.89
N LEU A 15 -21.35 29.29 -46.40
CA LEU A 15 -21.62 29.42 -44.97
C LEU A 15 -22.04 28.07 -44.34
N LEU A 16 -22.76 27.22 -45.07
CA LEU A 16 -23.18 25.89 -44.62
C LEU A 16 -22.03 24.88 -44.51
N ILE A 17 -21.00 25.01 -45.35
CA ILE A 17 -19.81 24.15 -45.31
C ILE A 17 -18.87 24.56 -44.16
N PHE A 18 -18.84 25.83 -43.76
CA PHE A 18 -17.98 26.29 -42.66
C PHE A 18 -18.51 25.90 -41.27
N VAL A 19 -19.82 25.77 -41.09
CA VAL A 19 -20.43 25.37 -39.82
C VAL A 19 -20.30 23.85 -39.55
N SER A 20 -20.04 23.03 -40.58
CA SER A 20 -19.90 21.57 -40.44
C SER A 20 -18.53 21.09 -39.97
N TYR A 21 -17.50 21.96 -39.91
CA TYR A 21 -16.18 21.60 -39.37
C TYR A 21 -15.99 21.96 -37.90
N LEU A 22 -17.03 22.51 -37.26
CA LEU A 22 -17.05 22.82 -35.82
C LEU A 22 -17.77 21.75 -35.00
N THR A 23 -17.79 20.49 -35.46
CA THR A 23 -17.90 19.38 -34.51
C THR A 23 -16.59 19.30 -33.73
N VAL A 24 -16.46 20.23 -32.77
CA VAL A 24 -15.61 20.04 -31.61
C VAL A 24 -16.08 18.72 -31.01
N SER A 25 -15.24 17.69 -31.15
CA SER A 25 -15.36 16.49 -30.36
C SER A 25 -15.28 16.93 -28.90
N ALA A 26 -16.44 17.09 -28.25
CA ALA A 26 -16.53 17.08 -26.82
C ALA A 26 -16.10 15.67 -26.38
N GLN A 27 -14.79 15.50 -26.20
CA GLN A 27 -14.23 14.33 -25.53
C GLN A 27 -14.92 14.31 -24.17
N ALA A 28 -15.86 13.39 -23.99
CA ALA A 28 -16.54 13.23 -22.73
C ALA A 28 -15.48 12.72 -21.76
N ASP A 29 -14.88 13.65 -21.01
CA ASP A 29 -14.01 13.38 -19.88
C ASP A 29 -14.80 12.46 -18.93
N SER A 30 -14.64 11.15 -19.09
CA SER A 30 -15.48 10.17 -18.43
C SER A 30 -14.94 9.99 -17.02
N ILE A 31 -15.36 10.87 -16.13
CA ILE A 31 -14.89 10.84 -14.76
C ILE A 31 -15.23 9.48 -14.11
N TYR A 32 -14.20 8.73 -13.69
CA TYR A 32 -14.38 7.48 -12.95
C TYR A 32 -14.28 7.74 -11.46
N ARG A 33 -15.23 7.22 -10.71
CA ARG A 33 -15.26 7.30 -9.25
C ARG A 33 -14.88 5.96 -8.66
N LEU A 34 -13.81 5.94 -7.88
CA LEU A 34 -13.48 4.83 -6.99
C LEU A 34 -14.21 5.06 -5.66
N PRO A 35 -15.20 4.23 -5.30
CA PRO A 35 -15.91 4.39 -4.04
C PRO A 35 -15.03 4.01 -2.84
N ALA A 36 -15.35 4.56 -1.67
CA ALA A 36 -14.86 4.08 -0.39
C ALA A 36 -15.17 2.57 -0.24
N GLY A 37 -14.28 1.85 0.42
CA GLY A 37 -14.34 0.39 0.51
C GLY A 37 -13.68 -0.35 -0.66
N THR A 38 -13.25 0.35 -1.71
CA THR A 38 -12.49 -0.28 -2.81
C THR A 38 -11.19 -0.86 -2.26
N ARG A 39 -10.98 -2.15 -2.51
CA ARG A 39 -9.76 -2.88 -2.15
C ARG A 39 -8.76 -2.78 -3.28
N ILE A 40 -7.52 -2.47 -2.95
CA ILE A 40 -6.44 -2.30 -3.90
C ILE A 40 -5.27 -3.18 -3.46
N THR A 41 -4.80 -4.04 -4.37
CA THR A 41 -3.66 -4.91 -4.11
C THR A 41 -2.37 -4.20 -4.55
N LEU A 42 -1.48 -4.00 -3.60
CA LEU A 42 -0.18 -3.36 -3.76
C LEU A 42 0.95 -4.36 -3.52
N LYS A 43 2.12 -4.09 -4.06
CA LYS A 43 3.40 -4.69 -3.66
C LYS A 43 4.31 -3.61 -3.12
N LEU A 44 5.12 -3.94 -2.12
CA LEU A 44 6.02 -2.95 -1.51
C LEU A 44 7.33 -2.83 -2.30
N ASP A 45 7.79 -1.61 -2.56
CA ASP A 45 8.99 -1.39 -3.37
C ASP A 45 10.29 -1.59 -2.57
N ALA A 46 10.23 -1.30 -1.26
CA ALA A 46 11.32 -1.46 -0.30
C ALA A 46 10.78 -1.93 1.05
N GLU A 47 11.52 -2.80 1.75
CA GLU A 47 11.10 -3.33 3.06
C GLU A 47 10.85 -2.22 4.10
N ILE A 48 9.78 -2.38 4.88
CA ILE A 48 9.47 -1.53 6.04
C ILE A 48 9.25 -2.42 7.25
N ASN A 49 9.82 -2.06 8.40
CA ASN A 49 9.66 -2.83 9.62
C ASN A 49 9.63 -1.95 10.89
N SER A 50 8.98 -2.45 11.94
CA SER A 50 8.78 -1.74 13.20
C SER A 50 10.06 -1.54 14.03
N GLN A 51 11.20 -2.05 13.59
CA GLN A 51 12.47 -2.00 14.31
C GLN A 51 13.37 -0.86 13.79
N VAL A 52 13.34 -0.57 12.49
CA VAL A 52 14.17 0.47 11.87
C VAL A 52 13.37 1.64 11.32
N SER A 53 12.07 1.47 11.04
CA SER A 53 11.23 2.56 10.55
C SER A 53 10.83 3.52 11.66
N SER A 54 10.62 4.77 11.30
CA SER A 54 10.20 5.87 12.18
C SER A 54 8.89 6.49 11.73
N VAL A 55 8.19 7.15 12.65
CA VAL A 55 6.99 7.93 12.31
C VAL A 55 7.39 9.03 11.33
N ASN A 56 6.54 9.24 10.32
CA ASN A 56 6.73 10.12 9.16
C ASN A 56 7.65 9.60 8.05
N ASP A 57 8.22 8.40 8.16
CA ASP A 57 8.94 7.79 7.03
C ASP A 57 8.00 7.66 5.82
N THR A 58 8.46 8.12 4.66
CA THR A 58 7.78 7.92 3.38
C THR A 58 8.22 6.59 2.78
N PHE A 59 7.27 5.90 2.15
CA PHE A 59 7.55 4.68 1.41
C PHE A 59 6.75 4.61 0.12
N LEU A 60 7.23 3.80 -0.81
CA LEU A 60 6.59 3.56 -2.10
C LEU A 60 6.09 2.12 -2.18
N ALA A 61 4.92 1.99 -2.79
CA ALA A 61 4.33 0.72 -3.15
C ALA A 61 3.82 0.81 -4.60
N THR A 62 3.79 -0.30 -5.30
CA THR A 62 3.34 -0.36 -6.68
C THR A 62 2.02 -1.14 -6.76
N ILE A 63 1.07 -0.69 -7.58
CA ILE A 63 -0.15 -1.45 -7.86
C ILE A 63 0.22 -2.80 -8.47
N ALA A 64 -0.15 -3.89 -7.80
CA ALA A 64 0.15 -5.26 -8.21
C ALA A 64 -0.95 -5.87 -9.09
N LYS A 65 -2.21 -5.40 -8.92
CA LYS A 65 -3.36 -5.82 -9.73
C LYS A 65 -4.15 -4.61 -10.20
N PRO A 66 -4.60 -4.59 -11.46
CA PRO A 66 -5.38 -3.47 -11.97
C PRO A 66 -6.69 -3.32 -11.19
N VAL A 67 -7.11 -2.08 -10.93
CA VAL A 67 -8.42 -1.76 -10.35
C VAL A 67 -9.39 -1.48 -11.48
N ILE A 68 -10.43 -2.30 -11.57
CA ILE A 68 -11.42 -2.28 -12.64
C ILE A 68 -12.75 -1.77 -12.08
N VAL A 69 -13.35 -0.79 -12.76
CA VAL A 69 -14.70 -0.27 -12.45
C VAL A 69 -15.50 -0.28 -13.74
N ARG A 70 -16.66 -0.95 -13.74
CA ARG A 70 -17.54 -1.06 -14.93
C ARG A 70 -16.77 -1.54 -16.17
N ASP A 71 -15.99 -2.60 -16.01
CA ASP A 71 -15.18 -3.23 -17.08
C ASP A 71 -14.06 -2.36 -17.68
N VAL A 72 -13.77 -1.19 -17.08
CA VAL A 72 -12.67 -0.30 -17.48
C VAL A 72 -11.59 -0.30 -16.41
N VAL A 73 -10.32 -0.41 -16.82
CA VAL A 73 -9.17 -0.29 -15.93
C VAL A 73 -9.03 1.18 -15.52
N VAL A 74 -9.33 1.49 -14.27
CA VAL A 74 -9.23 2.86 -13.76
C VAL A 74 -7.87 3.12 -13.09
N VAL A 75 -7.27 2.09 -12.50
CA VAL A 75 -5.91 2.16 -11.98
C VAL A 75 -5.11 0.98 -12.56
N PRO A 76 -4.13 1.24 -13.45
CA PRO A 76 -3.36 0.17 -14.06
C PRO A 76 -2.34 -0.43 -13.11
N ILE A 77 -1.86 -1.62 -13.47
CA ILE A 77 -0.68 -2.22 -12.84
C ILE A 77 0.53 -1.30 -13.03
N GLY A 78 1.40 -1.20 -12.03
CA GLY A 78 2.60 -0.36 -12.10
C GLY A 78 2.42 1.08 -11.62
N THR A 79 1.18 1.56 -11.40
CA THR A 79 0.94 2.87 -10.76
C THR A 79 1.60 2.89 -9.37
N THR A 80 2.35 3.96 -9.10
CA THR A 80 3.03 4.14 -7.81
C THR A 80 2.06 4.72 -6.78
N VAL A 81 2.11 4.18 -5.58
CA VAL A 81 1.38 4.64 -4.40
C VAL A 81 2.40 5.10 -3.37
N GLU A 82 2.30 6.37 -2.98
CA GLU A 82 3.08 6.93 -1.90
C GLU A 82 2.32 6.80 -0.59
N GLY A 83 2.99 6.27 0.42
CA GLY A 83 2.48 6.13 1.77
C GLY A 83 3.43 6.72 2.81
N ARG A 84 2.91 6.84 4.03
CA ARG A 84 3.63 7.33 5.19
C ARG A 84 3.41 6.44 6.39
N VAL A 85 4.47 6.23 7.17
CA VAL A 85 4.39 5.56 8.47
C VAL A 85 3.76 6.53 9.47
N THR A 86 2.57 6.21 9.98
CA THR A 86 1.84 7.05 10.93
C THR A 86 2.07 6.65 12.39
N GLY A 87 2.57 5.44 12.62
CA GLY A 87 2.81 4.93 13.96
C GLY A 87 3.82 3.78 13.96
N VAL A 88 4.74 3.82 14.91
CA VAL A 88 5.73 2.74 15.12
C VAL A 88 5.76 2.38 16.60
N LYS A 89 5.77 1.09 16.88
CA LYS A 89 6.14 0.57 18.19
C LYS A 89 7.11 -0.58 17.99
N ALA A 90 8.35 -0.40 18.41
CA ALA A 90 9.35 -1.47 18.39
C ALA A 90 8.98 -2.59 19.36
N ALA A 91 9.42 -3.81 19.03
CA ALA A 91 9.27 -4.94 19.93
C ALA A 91 10.12 -4.74 21.19
N SER A 92 9.54 -5.05 22.35
CA SER A 92 10.15 -4.78 23.66
C SER A 92 10.32 -6.05 24.48
N SER A 93 11.18 -5.97 25.50
CA SER A 93 11.42 -7.02 26.48
C SER A 93 10.13 -7.42 27.19
N GLY A 94 9.97 -8.72 27.47
CA GLY A 94 8.75 -9.26 28.08
C GLY A 94 7.67 -9.66 27.06
N GLY A 95 8.07 -10.04 25.85
CA GLY A 95 7.16 -10.60 24.83
C GLY A 95 6.24 -9.61 24.13
N LYS A 96 6.40 -8.29 24.36
CA LYS A 96 5.58 -7.27 23.69
C LYS A 96 6.00 -7.13 22.23
N GLY A 97 5.14 -7.59 21.32
CA GLY A 97 5.35 -7.50 19.88
C GLY A 97 5.38 -6.08 19.35
N GLY A 98 6.05 -5.90 18.21
CA GLY A 98 6.07 -4.64 17.48
C GLY A 98 4.74 -4.34 16.78
N ARG A 99 4.54 -3.08 16.43
CA ARG A 99 3.39 -2.56 15.69
C ARG A 99 3.86 -1.54 14.66
N LEU A 100 3.21 -1.54 13.50
CA LEU A 100 3.41 -0.57 12.45
C LEU A 100 2.05 -0.08 11.95
N GLU A 101 1.90 1.24 11.80
CA GLU A 101 0.71 1.87 11.25
C GLU A 101 1.11 2.66 10.00
N LEU A 102 0.37 2.45 8.92
CA LEU A 102 0.66 2.96 7.59
C LEU A 102 -0.57 3.69 7.06
N ALA A 103 -0.36 4.84 6.43
CA ALA A 103 -1.36 5.56 5.66
C ALA A 103 -0.91 5.68 4.21
N PHE A 104 -1.84 5.58 3.28
CA PHE A 104 -1.60 5.70 1.84
C PHE A 104 -2.26 6.99 1.35
N GLN A 105 -1.47 7.87 0.73
CA GLN A 105 -1.83 9.28 0.58
C GLN A 105 -1.88 9.75 -0.87
N THR A 106 -1.05 9.19 -1.75
CA THR A 106 -0.95 9.68 -3.13
C THR A 106 -0.85 8.52 -4.11
N LEU A 107 -1.68 8.54 -5.16
CA LEU A 107 -1.51 7.74 -6.37
C LEU A 107 -0.79 8.59 -7.42
N ARG A 108 0.23 8.04 -8.06
CA ARG A 108 0.98 8.67 -9.14
C ARG A 108 0.84 7.85 -10.42
N PHE A 109 0.21 8.45 -11.42
CA PHE A 109 0.02 7.91 -12.75
C PHE A 109 1.05 8.54 -13.70
N GLY A 110 2.10 7.80 -14.06
CA GLY A 110 3.18 8.36 -14.89
C GLY A 110 3.94 9.48 -14.18
N GLN A 111 4.46 10.45 -14.95
CA GLN A 111 5.34 11.51 -14.41
C GLN A 111 4.60 12.73 -13.85
N ASP A 112 3.39 13.05 -14.32
CA ASP A 112 2.75 14.35 -14.03
C ASP A 112 1.36 14.28 -13.39
N ILE A 113 0.79 13.08 -13.24
CA ILE A 113 -0.60 12.94 -12.79
C ILE A 113 -0.61 12.34 -11.38
N GLU A 114 -0.90 13.19 -10.39
CA GLU A 114 -1.03 12.80 -8.99
C GLU A 114 -2.47 12.95 -8.48
N ARG A 115 -2.89 12.00 -7.65
CA ARG A 115 -4.21 11.99 -7.03
C ARG A 115 -4.10 11.66 -5.56
N THR A 116 -4.58 12.55 -4.72
CA THR A 116 -4.66 12.31 -3.27
C THR A 116 -5.70 11.24 -2.99
N ILE A 117 -5.31 10.27 -2.19
CA ILE A 117 -6.17 9.21 -1.68
C ILE A 117 -6.17 9.25 -0.15
N ASP A 118 -7.08 8.48 0.45
CA ASP A 118 -6.98 8.12 1.86
C ASP A 118 -7.31 6.66 1.96
N ALA A 119 -6.28 5.86 2.24
CA ALA A 119 -6.41 4.42 2.36
C ALA A 119 -5.65 3.92 3.58
N GLU A 120 -6.12 2.79 4.10
CA GLU A 120 -5.46 2.06 5.16
C GLU A 120 -5.25 0.61 4.79
N LEU A 121 -4.30 -0.03 5.48
CA LEU A 121 -4.02 -1.45 5.31
C LEU A 121 -5.20 -2.28 5.83
N VAL A 122 -5.68 -3.24 5.03
CA VAL A 122 -6.79 -4.13 5.40
C VAL A 122 -6.42 -5.00 6.60
N SER A 123 -5.18 -5.50 6.64
CA SER A 123 -4.66 -6.32 7.73
C SER A 123 -3.83 -5.46 8.69
N LYS A 124 -4.17 -5.42 9.98
CA LYS A 124 -3.34 -4.73 10.97
C LYS A 124 -1.97 -5.41 11.10
N LEU A 125 -0.89 -4.63 11.01
CA LEU A 125 0.48 -5.08 11.30
C LEU A 125 0.72 -5.05 12.81
N ALA A 126 0.41 -6.16 13.48
CA ALA A 126 0.69 -6.34 14.91
C ALA A 126 1.21 -7.75 15.16
N ALA A 127 2.35 -7.86 15.86
CA ALA A 127 2.84 -9.17 16.30
C ALA A 127 2.01 -9.57 17.51
N ARG A 128 1.15 -10.58 17.36
CA ARG A 128 0.44 -11.19 18.49
C ARG A 128 0.86 -12.62 18.69
N SER A 129 1.20 -12.93 19.94
CA SER A 129 1.23 -14.29 20.49
C SER A 129 -0.19 -14.85 20.46
N SER A 130 -0.33 -16.07 19.94
CA SER A 130 -1.52 -16.94 19.95
C SER A 130 -2.79 -16.41 19.24
N ASP A 131 -3.19 -17.19 18.23
CA ASP A 131 -4.47 -17.30 17.54
C ASP A 131 -4.98 -16.16 16.63
N THR A 132 -5.10 -16.53 15.35
CA THR A 132 -6.03 -16.03 14.33
C THR A 132 -5.89 -14.59 13.84
N PHE A 133 -4.66 -14.12 13.62
CA PHE A 133 -4.41 -12.94 12.77
C PHE A 133 -3.62 -13.34 11.53
N ARG A 134 -4.15 -13.02 10.33
CA ARG A 134 -3.42 -13.11 9.06
C ARG A 134 -2.31 -12.06 9.06
N ALA A 135 -1.18 -12.41 9.67
CA ALA A 135 -0.03 -11.56 9.84
C ALA A 135 0.72 -11.41 8.51
N LEU A 136 0.65 -10.22 7.92
CA LEU A 136 1.61 -9.79 6.92
C LEU A 136 3.01 -9.84 7.57
N ALA A 137 3.87 -10.71 7.02
CA ALA A 137 5.26 -10.99 7.42
C ALA A 137 5.65 -10.65 8.88
N ILE A 138 5.56 -11.65 9.76
CA ILE A 138 6.30 -11.65 11.02
C ILE A 138 7.79 -11.72 10.66
N PHE A 139 8.51 -10.61 10.84
CA PHE A 139 9.97 -10.62 10.81
C PHE A 139 10.45 -11.21 12.12
N GLY A 140 10.74 -12.52 12.09
CA GLY A 140 11.33 -13.27 13.19
C GLY A 140 12.70 -12.72 13.54
N GLY A 141 12.76 -11.80 14.50
CA GLY A 141 13.99 -11.33 15.14
C GLY A 141 14.48 -12.28 16.25
N ALA A 142 14.47 -13.59 16.00
CA ALA A 142 15.10 -14.60 16.85
C ALA A 142 16.42 -15.13 16.27
N ALA A 143 17.02 -14.43 15.30
CA ALA A 143 18.20 -14.93 14.57
C ALA A 143 19.57 -14.38 15.07
N ALA A 144 19.63 -13.74 16.23
CA ALA A 144 20.92 -13.38 16.85
C ALA A 144 20.89 -13.72 18.35
N GLY A 145 21.17 -14.99 18.70
CA GLY A 145 21.55 -15.33 20.08
C GLY A 145 20.95 -16.58 20.71
N ALA A 146 20.23 -17.44 19.99
CA ALA A 146 19.78 -18.73 20.53
C ALA A 146 20.57 -19.89 19.89
N VAL A 147 21.84 -20.02 20.25
CA VAL A 147 22.58 -21.26 19.98
C VAL A 147 22.09 -22.33 20.94
N ILE A 148 21.38 -23.30 20.36
CA ILE A 148 21.34 -24.75 20.65
C ILE A 148 21.62 -25.18 22.10
N GLY A 149 20.65 -25.88 22.70
CA GLY A 149 20.88 -26.64 23.93
C GLY A 149 19.67 -27.46 24.39
N ALA A 150 19.26 -28.48 23.63
CA ALA A 150 18.29 -29.46 24.10
C ALA A 150 18.48 -30.82 23.40
N VAL A 151 19.56 -31.52 23.74
CA VAL A 151 19.63 -32.97 23.53
C VAL A 151 20.14 -33.62 24.83
N SER A 152 19.26 -33.76 25.80
CA SER A 152 19.33 -34.87 26.75
C SER A 152 17.93 -35.19 27.21
N GLY A 153 17.49 -36.41 26.90
CA GLY A 153 16.22 -36.95 27.34
C GLY A 153 16.24 -37.26 28.83
N SER A 154 15.03 -37.27 29.39
CA SER A 154 14.67 -37.67 30.76
C SER A 154 14.50 -36.54 31.78
N GLY A 155 13.25 -36.35 32.22
CA GLY A 155 12.85 -35.79 33.51
C GLY A 155 13.44 -34.44 33.96
N ARG A 156 12.65 -33.37 33.87
CA ARG A 156 12.82 -32.09 34.59
C ARG A 156 14.20 -31.42 34.45
N GLY A 157 14.36 -30.57 33.43
CA GLY A 157 15.43 -29.57 33.43
C GLY A 157 15.69 -28.97 32.06
N ALA A 158 14.97 -27.92 31.69
CA ALA A 158 15.27 -27.12 30.50
C ALA A 158 16.35 -26.09 30.85
N LEU A 159 17.48 -26.18 30.14
CA LEU A 159 18.70 -25.41 30.34
C LEU A 159 18.52 -23.89 30.17
N ILE A 160 19.20 -23.19 31.07
CA ILE A 160 19.38 -21.75 31.18
C ILE A 160 20.35 -21.29 30.08
N GLY A 161 19.91 -20.36 29.23
CA GLY A 161 20.75 -19.70 28.22
C GLY A 161 21.68 -18.66 28.86
N ALA A 162 22.94 -18.66 28.45
CA ALA A 162 24.09 -18.14 29.17
C ALA A 162 24.23 -16.59 29.19
N GLY A 163 24.41 -16.06 30.40
CA GLY A 163 25.19 -14.87 30.70
C GLY A 163 26.01 -15.18 31.95
N VAL A 164 27.35 -15.17 31.84
CA VAL A 164 28.25 -15.49 32.96
C VAL A 164 28.13 -14.41 34.04
N GLY A 165 27.67 -14.81 35.22
CA GLY A 165 27.66 -13.98 36.44
C GLY A 165 27.53 -14.90 37.65
N ALA A 166 28.63 -15.10 38.39
CA ALA A 166 28.74 -16.03 39.49
C ALA A 166 27.92 -15.59 40.73
N GLY A 167 27.14 -16.50 41.30
CA GLY A 167 26.47 -16.31 42.60
C GLY A 167 25.23 -17.19 42.74
N ALA A 168 25.12 -17.90 43.86
CA ALA A 168 24.14 -18.95 44.12
C ALA A 168 22.67 -18.50 43.99
N GLY A 169 21.87 -19.33 43.30
CA GLY A 169 20.41 -19.45 43.45
C GLY A 169 19.56 -18.21 43.15
N ILE A 170 18.93 -18.17 41.97
CA ILE A 170 17.58 -17.64 41.67
C ILE A 170 17.30 -18.02 40.20
N GLY A 171 16.07 -18.46 39.90
CA GLY A 171 15.69 -18.98 38.59
C GLY A 171 15.98 -18.01 37.44
N ALA A 172 16.49 -18.52 36.33
CA ALA A 172 16.71 -17.72 35.13
C ALA A 172 15.36 -17.35 34.50
N VAL A 173 14.92 -16.12 34.72
CA VAL A 173 13.83 -15.54 33.93
C VAL A 173 14.41 -15.23 32.55
N VAL A 174 14.20 -16.13 31.58
CA VAL A 174 14.52 -15.85 30.18
C VAL A 174 13.55 -14.79 29.68
N VAL A 175 13.99 -13.53 29.69
CA VAL A 175 13.24 -12.41 29.12
C VAL A 175 13.29 -12.53 27.60
N ARG A 176 12.26 -13.15 27.01
CA ARG A 176 12.11 -13.20 25.55
C ARG A 176 11.76 -11.81 25.02
N ARG A 177 12.49 -11.35 24.01
CA ARG A 177 12.15 -10.14 23.25
C ARG A 177 10.97 -10.46 22.32
N GLY A 178 10.03 -9.52 22.17
CA GLY A 178 8.91 -9.69 21.23
C GLY A 178 9.36 -9.71 19.76
N ASN A 179 8.47 -10.13 18.86
CA ASN A 179 8.73 -10.13 17.42
C ASN A 179 8.44 -8.76 16.79
N SER A 180 9.25 -8.38 15.80
CA SER A 180 9.01 -7.21 14.94
C SER A 180 8.00 -7.54 13.85
N VAL A 181 7.30 -6.52 13.34
CA VAL A 181 6.37 -6.64 12.20
C VAL A 181 6.80 -5.75 11.07
N GLY A 182 6.48 -6.16 9.85
CA GLY A 182 6.80 -5.37 8.67
C GLY A 182 6.18 -5.96 7.42
N ILE A 183 6.51 -5.38 6.28
CA ILE A 183 6.17 -5.89 4.97
C ILE A 183 7.48 -6.00 4.19
N ARG A 184 7.73 -7.18 3.59
CA ARG A 184 8.93 -7.43 2.79
C ARG A 184 8.84 -6.69 1.46
N LYS A 185 10.01 -6.42 0.87
CA LYS A 185 10.10 -6.05 -0.54
C LYS A 185 9.33 -7.07 -1.40
N ASP A 186 8.59 -6.58 -2.38
CA ASP A 186 7.79 -7.33 -3.35
C ASP A 186 6.63 -8.15 -2.75
N GLN A 187 6.39 -8.03 -1.44
CA GLN A 187 5.26 -8.70 -0.81
C GLN A 187 3.95 -8.01 -1.17
N GLU A 188 2.98 -8.78 -1.64
CA GLU A 188 1.63 -8.29 -1.91
C GLU A 188 0.83 -8.06 -0.62
N PHE A 189 0.05 -6.99 -0.61
CA PHE A 189 -0.86 -6.65 0.47
C PHE A 189 -2.07 -5.85 -0.03
N GLU A 190 -3.14 -5.84 0.75
CA GLU A 190 -4.36 -5.11 0.41
C GLU A 190 -4.51 -3.85 1.26
N ILE A 191 -4.86 -2.76 0.59
CA ILE A 191 -5.35 -1.53 1.21
C ILE A 191 -6.83 -1.33 0.87
N VAL A 192 -7.52 -0.55 1.68
CA VAL A 192 -8.91 -0.16 1.46
C VAL A 192 -9.04 1.36 1.47
N LEU A 193 -9.72 1.92 0.46
CA LEU A 193 -10.04 3.35 0.41
C LEU A 193 -11.04 3.71 1.50
N LYS A 194 -10.76 4.79 2.24
CA LYS A 194 -11.67 5.36 3.25
C LYS A 194 -12.69 6.33 2.67
N ARG A 195 -12.32 6.98 1.57
CA ARG A 195 -13.13 7.99 0.89
C ARG A 195 -13.14 7.73 -0.60
N ASP A 196 -14.17 8.27 -1.24
CA ASP A 196 -14.29 8.23 -2.67
C ASP A 196 -13.19 9.06 -3.32
N VAL A 197 -12.64 8.54 -4.42
CA VAL A 197 -11.60 9.19 -5.20
C VAL A 197 -12.09 9.32 -6.64
N THR A 198 -12.02 10.54 -7.15
CA THR A 198 -12.39 10.85 -8.52
C THR A 198 -11.14 10.86 -9.39
N LEU A 199 -11.10 10.00 -10.40
CA LEU A 199 -9.98 9.87 -11.32
C LEU A 199 -10.41 10.33 -12.73
N PRO A 200 -9.57 11.09 -13.45
CA PRO A 200 -9.79 11.37 -14.86
C PRO A 200 -9.64 10.06 -15.66
N VAL A 201 -10.24 9.99 -16.85
CA VAL A 201 -9.87 8.93 -17.79
C VAL A 201 -8.42 9.13 -18.13
N LEU A 202 -7.64 8.08 -17.91
CA LEU A 202 -6.32 7.98 -18.49
C LEU A 202 -6.48 7.01 -19.64
N ASP A 203 -6.50 7.55 -20.86
CA ASP A 203 -6.46 6.73 -22.07
C ASP A 203 -5.14 5.96 -22.04
N TYR A 204 -5.21 4.65 -21.82
CA TYR A 204 -4.06 3.74 -21.80
C TYR A 204 -4.08 2.83 -23.02
#